data_AF-A0AAW4PBT2-F1
#
_entry.id   AF-A0AAW4PBT2-F1
#
_cell.length_a   1.000
_cell.length_b   1.000
_cell.length_c   1.000
_cell.angle_alpha   90.00
_cell.angle_beta   90.00
_cell.angle_gamma   90.00
#
_symmetry.space_group_name_H-M   'P 1'
#
loop_
_entity.id
_entity.type
_entity.pdbx_description
1 polymer ?
#
loop_
_entity_poly.entity_id
_entity_poly.type
_entity_poly.pdbx_seq_one_letter_code
_entity_poly.pdbx_strand_id
1 'polypeptide(L)'
;MAQGILDTIGLMAVVVLAIPIALFGAEHLVRGELLAGGVYLGIAALMVAIEQYLTTPTDIPGMVAEKTVGAVVKTEEPSEED
;
A
#
# COMPACT_ATOMS: atom_id res chain seq x y z
N MET A 1 15.84 4.91 -15.47
CA MET A 1 15.53 6.34 -15.22
C MET A 1 14.07 6.70 -15.52
N ALA A 2 13.39 6.08 -16.50
CA ALA A 2 11.94 6.28 -16.71
C ALA A 2 11.04 5.76 -15.56
N GLN A 3 11.54 4.81 -14.77
CA GLN A 3 10.81 4.24 -13.61
C GLN A 3 10.37 5.32 -12.61
N GLY A 4 11.18 6.36 -12.38
CA GLY A 4 10.88 7.38 -11.36
C GLY A 4 9.76 8.34 -11.73
N ILE A 5 9.51 8.59 -13.02
CA ILE A 5 8.43 9.51 -13.44
C ILE A 5 7.07 8.85 -13.24
N LEU A 6 6.94 7.58 -13.63
CA LEU A 6 5.70 6.81 -13.45
C LEU A 6 5.37 6.64 -11.96
N ASP A 7 6.40 6.39 -11.15
CA ASP A 7 6.29 6.30 -9.69
C ASP A 7 5.79 7.62 -9.08
N THR A 8 6.35 8.74 -9.55
CA THR A 8 5.90 10.08 -9.12
C THR A 8 4.46 10.35 -9.56
N ILE A 9 4.05 9.93 -10.75
CA ILE A 9 2.67 10.09 -11.23
C ILE A 9 1.70 9.24 -10.39
N GLY A 10 2.08 8.00 -10.05
CA GLY A 10 1.32 7.14 -9.14
C GLY A 10 1.10 7.79 -7.78
N LEU A 11 2.19 8.27 -7.16
CA LEU A 11 2.11 9.00 -5.90
C LEU A 11 1.26 10.27 -6.00
N MET A 12 1.41 11.05 -7.07
CA MET A 12 0.60 12.26 -7.28
C MET A 12 -0.89 11.91 -7.39
N ALA A 13 -1.24 10.82 -8.06
CA ALA A 13 -2.63 10.36 -8.14
C ALA A 13 -3.17 9.99 -6.75
N VAL A 14 -2.40 9.24 -5.95
CA VAL A 14 -2.78 8.89 -4.57
C VAL A 14 -2.94 10.14 -3.70
N VAL A 15 -2.02 11.11 -3.80
CA VAL A 15 -2.09 12.37 -3.05
C VAL A 15 -3.34 13.16 -3.41
N VAL A 16 -3.68 13.26 -4.70
CA VAL A 16 -4.91 13.93 -5.15
C VAL A 16 -6.16 13.31 -4.51
N LEU A 17 -6.18 11.97 -4.35
CA LEU A 17 -7.27 11.27 -3.67
C LEU A 17 -7.22 11.43 -2.13
N ALA A 18 -6.03 11.56 -1.54
CA ALA A 18 -5.86 11.75 -0.11
C ALA A 18 -6.23 13.17 0.36
N ILE A 19 -6.06 14.19 -0.49
CA ILE A 19 -6.39 15.60 -0.18
C ILE A 19 -7.81 15.79 0.38
N PRO A 20 -8.90 15.33 -0.25
CA PRO A 20 -10.24 15.55 0.30
C PRO A 20 -10.42 14.90 1.68
N ILE A 21 -9.80 13.74 1.92
CA ILE A 21 -9.86 13.05 3.22
C ILE A 21 -9.05 13.83 4.27
N ALA A 22 -7.87 14.32 3.89
CA ALA A 22 -7.04 15.12 4.76
C ALA A 22 -7.71 16.44 5.16
N LEU A 23 -8.36 17.12 4.20
CA LEU A 23 -9.14 18.32 4.44
C LEU A 23 -10.33 18.05 5.38
N PHE A 24 -11.05 16.94 5.17
CA PHE A 24 -12.15 16.55 6.04
C PHE A 24 -11.68 16.28 7.48
N GLY A 25 -10.56 15.57 7.62
CA GLY A 25 -9.94 15.33 8.93
C GLY A 25 -9.50 16.62 9.61
N ALA A 26 -8.86 17.52 8.87
CA ALA A 26 -8.42 18.82 9.37
C ALA A 26 -9.61 19.68 9.85
N GLU A 27 -10.72 19.70 9.10
CA GLU A 27 -11.93 20.42 9.50
C GLU A 27 -12.51 19.89 10.83
N HIS A 28 -12.50 18.57 11.01
CA HIS A 28 -12.93 17.94 12.27
C HIS A 28 -12.02 18.31 13.45
N LEU A 29 -10.69 18.39 13.22
CA LEU A 29 -9.76 18.88 14.25
C LEU A 29 -10.03 20.34 14.63
N VAL A 30 -10.33 21.19 13.65
CA VAL A 30 -10.69 22.60 13.89
C VAL A 30 -12.00 22.72 14.71
N ARG A 31 -12.92 21.78 14.52
CA ARG A 31 -14.17 21.68 15.31
C ARG A 31 -13.98 21.10 16.72
N GLY A 32 -12.76 20.66 17.07
CA GLY A 32 -12.43 20.06 18.37
C GLY A 32 -12.64 18.55 18.44
N GLU A 33 -13.02 17.91 17.33
CA GLU A 33 -13.32 16.49 17.25
C GLU A 33 -12.04 15.69 16.95
N LEU A 34 -11.14 15.64 17.95
CA LEU A 34 -9.79 15.08 17.80
C LEU A 34 -9.77 13.62 17.33
N LEU A 35 -10.68 12.79 17.84
CA LEU A 35 -10.72 11.36 17.55
C LEU A 35 -11.04 11.12 16.07
N ALA A 36 -12.13 11.69 15.58
CA ALA A 36 -12.53 11.51 14.18
C ALA A 36 -11.58 12.25 13.23
N GLY A 37 -11.13 13.47 13.55
CA GLY A 37 -10.12 14.17 12.75
C GLY A 37 -8.81 13.38 12.65
N GLY A 38 -8.35 12.80 13.76
CA GLY A 38 -7.17 11.94 13.79
C GLY A 38 -7.34 10.67 12.95
N VAL A 39 -8.52 10.03 12.98
CA VAL A 39 -8.82 8.87 12.14
C VAL A 39 -8.74 9.21 10.66
N TYR A 40 -9.37 10.30 10.22
CA TYR A 40 -9.32 10.70 8.80
C TYR A 40 -7.91 11.08 8.34
N LEU A 41 -7.16 11.81 9.15
CA LEU A 41 -5.75 12.11 8.85
C LEU A 41 -4.90 10.84 8.83
N GLY A 42 -5.15 9.89 9.73
CA GLY A 42 -4.50 8.59 9.74
C GLY A 42 -4.76 7.81 8.46
N ILE A 43 -6.00 7.79 7.97
CA ILE A 43 -6.36 7.17 6.69
C ILE A 43 -5.62 7.84 5.54
N ALA A 44 -5.63 9.17 5.46
CA ALA A 44 -4.93 9.90 4.40
C ALA A 44 -3.41 9.64 4.42
N ALA A 45 -2.80 9.61 5.60
CA ALA A 45 -1.39 9.27 5.76
C ALA A 45 -1.10 7.82 5.35
N LEU A 46 -1.97 6.87 5.73
CA LEU A 46 -1.84 5.46 5.33
C LEU A 46 -1.93 5.29 3.81
N MET A 47 -2.82 6.02 3.13
CA MET A 47 -2.92 5.95 1.67
C MET A 47 -1.59 6.30 1.00
N VAL A 48 -0.91 7.35 1.47
CA VAL A 48 0.40 7.75 0.93
C VAL A 48 1.51 6.79 1.39
N ALA A 49 1.48 6.35 2.64
CA ALA A 49 2.48 5.45 3.19
C ALA A 49 2.45 4.07 2.50
N ILE A 50 1.27 3.54 2.18
CA ILE A 50 1.09 2.29 1.44
C ILE A 50 1.80 2.38 0.09
N GLU A 51 1.59 3.46 -0.67
CA GLU A 51 2.25 3.61 -1.96
C GLU A 51 3.79 3.67 -1.82
N GLN A 52 4.28 4.35 -0.79
CA GLN A 52 5.72 4.49 -0.55
C GLN A 52 6.41 3.23 0.00
N TYR A 53 5.72 2.43 0.82
CA TYR A 53 6.31 1.30 1.56
C TYR A 53 5.86 -0.09 1.09
N LEU A 54 4.67 -0.24 0.50
CA LEU A 54 4.20 -1.51 -0.06
C LEU A 54 4.48 -1.60 -1.56
N THR A 55 4.52 -0.49 -2.28
CA THR A 55 4.83 -0.48 -3.72
C THR A 55 6.34 -0.40 -3.99
N THR A 56 7.20 -0.62 -2.98
CA THR A 56 8.65 -0.77 -3.19
C THR A 56 8.85 -1.93 -4.19
N PRO A 57 9.18 -1.63 -5.45
CA PRO A 57 8.85 -2.51 -6.58
C PRO A 57 9.65 -3.82 -6.59
N THR A 58 10.68 -3.90 -5.75
CA THR A 58 11.60 -5.04 -5.68
C THR A 58 11.05 -6.21 -4.85
N ASP A 59 10.22 -5.96 -3.83
CA ASP A 59 9.99 -6.97 -2.79
C ASP A 59 8.66 -7.72 -2.92
N ILE A 60 7.60 -7.08 -3.41
CA ILE A 60 6.27 -7.72 -3.48
C ILE A 60 6.09 -8.66 -4.69
N PRO A 61 6.50 -8.30 -5.93
CA PRO A 61 6.26 -9.17 -7.09
C PRO A 61 7.02 -10.50 -6.99
N GLY A 62 8.27 -10.46 -6.50
CA GLY A 62 9.12 -11.63 -6.32
C GLY A 62 8.58 -12.59 -5.27
N MET A 63 8.15 -12.07 -4.11
CA MET A 63 7.62 -12.92 -3.03
C MET A 63 6.28 -13.59 -3.38
N VAL A 64 5.41 -12.93 -4.15
CA VAL A 64 4.14 -13.56 -4.60
C VAL A 64 4.41 -14.60 -5.68
N ALA A 65 5.32 -14.32 -6.62
CA ALA A 65 5.73 -15.28 -7.64
C ALA A 65 6.43 -16.51 -7.04
N GLU A 66 7.34 -16.34 -6.07
CA GLU A 66 7.97 -17.47 -5.38
C GLU A 66 6.96 -18.29 -4.57
N LYS A 67 5.98 -17.66 -3.92
CA LYS A 67 4.96 -18.39 -3.16
C LYS A 67 4.03 -19.21 -4.06
N THR A 68 3.70 -18.71 -5.25
CA THR A 68 2.88 -19.47 -6.22
C THR A 68 3.70 -20.58 -6.88
N VAL A 69 4.93 -20.31 -7.30
CA VAL A 69 5.84 -21.33 -7.88
C VAL A 69 6.17 -22.40 -6.85
N GLY A 70 6.51 -22.02 -5.62
CA GLY A 70 6.82 -22.96 -4.53
C GLY A 70 5.62 -23.81 -4.10
N ALA A 71 4.40 -23.28 -4.15
CA ALA A 71 3.18 -24.06 -3.86
C ALA A 71 2.85 -25.07 -4.96
N VAL A 72 3.11 -24.74 -6.22
CA VAL A 72 2.95 -25.65 -7.37
C VAL A 72 4.00 -26.75 -7.33
N VAL A 73 5.29 -26.41 -7.16
CA VAL A 73 6.38 -27.39 -7.05
C VAL A 73 6.18 -28.33 -5.86
N LYS A 74 5.68 -27.84 -4.72
CA LYS A 74 5.42 -28.66 -3.52
C LYS A 74 4.18 -29.56 -3.64
N THR A 75 3.32 -29.31 -4.61
CA THR A 75 2.20 -30.22 -4.97
C THR A 75 2.67 -31.37 -5.85
N GLU A 76 3.83 -31.24 -6.51
CA GLU A 76 4.36 -32.20 -7.48
C GLU A 76 5.42 -33.17 -6.92
N GLU A 77 5.82 -33.07 -5.65
CA GLU A 77 6.61 -34.13 -5.01
C GLU A 77 5.69 -35.20 -4.40
N PRO A 78 5.60 -36.40 -5.01
CA PRO A 78 5.01 -37.55 -4.35
C PRO A 78 5.98 -38.00 -3.26
N SER A 79 5.65 -37.80 -2.00
CA SER A 79 6.32 -38.52 -0.93
C SER A 79 5.80 -39.96 -0.92
N GLU A 80 6.45 -40.82 -1.71
CA GLU A 80 6.45 -42.27 -1.52
C GLU A 80 7.23 -42.62 -0.23
N GLU A 81 6.62 -43.51 0.56
CA GLU A 81 7.16 -44.48 1.56
C GLU A 81 8.16 -44.02 2.65
N ASP A 82 7.71 -44.01 3.92
CA ASP A 82 7.92 -45.10 4.91
C ASP A 82 7.01 -44.92 6.14
#